data_AF-A0A250WSY5-F1
#
_entry.id   AF-A0A250WSY5-F1
#
_cell.length_a   1.000
_cell.length_b   1.000
_cell.length_c   1.000
_cell.angle_alpha   90.00
_cell.angle_beta   90.00
_cell.angle_gamma   90.00
#
_symmetry.space_group_name_H-M   'P 1'
#
loop_
_entity.id
_entity.type
_entity.pdbx_description
1 polymer ?
#
loop_
_entity_poly.entity_id
_entity_poly.type
_entity_poly.pdbx_seq_one_letter_code
_entity_poly.pdbx_strand_id
1 'polypeptide(L)'
;MKKSPKFTTSLRGKQHVTRTVQLCLDLGQNLGPSQCMTCGMVYSRGHPEDEREHRIYHQSNCSMSFRIEGRSHERIIFCNKELGRVIHVKQTDSAAFLTKVKNICKSLESALGYSDGWVLSAFRADGHMHAIKGSTSQEVFLMVSAKKVVTGVLVVDGFRATDAVSFSHFHGQSQVAAQTTSTLEDQDQLQSSGLGQGAAASWTLGVRTIWVHEAYRREGRGTYLIDLAR
;
A
#
# COMPACT_ATOMS: atom_id res chain seq x y z
N MET A 1 -19.05 -78.53 27.85
CA MET A 1 -17.93 -78.09 28.72
C MET A 1 -16.98 -77.23 27.90
N LYS A 2 -16.79 -75.97 28.30
CA LYS A 2 -15.53 -75.18 28.29
C LYS A 2 -15.92 -73.74 28.65
N LYS A 3 -15.66 -73.36 29.90
CA LYS A 3 -15.91 -72.04 30.48
C LYS A 3 -14.86 -71.06 29.93
N SER A 4 -15.29 -69.87 29.53
CA SER A 4 -14.40 -68.76 29.15
C SER A 4 -13.69 -68.19 30.38
N PRO A 5 -12.39 -67.84 30.31
CA PRO A 5 -11.70 -67.22 31.43
C PRO A 5 -11.98 -65.71 31.47
N LYS A 6 -12.27 -65.21 32.66
CA LYS A 6 -12.47 -63.78 32.96
C LYS A 6 -11.11 -63.10 33.01
N PHE A 7 -10.94 -62.02 32.23
CA PHE A 7 -9.78 -61.14 32.36
C PHE A 7 -10.03 -60.13 33.48
N THR A 8 -9.24 -60.23 34.55
CA THR A 8 -9.09 -59.16 35.54
C THR A 8 -7.60 -58.89 35.70
N THR A 9 -7.15 -57.71 35.30
CA THR A 9 -5.91 -57.16 35.86
C THR A 9 -5.93 -55.64 35.78
N SER A 10 -6.25 -55.06 36.93
CA SER A 10 -5.97 -53.68 37.28
C SER A 10 -4.47 -53.43 37.23
N LEU A 11 -4.05 -52.43 36.47
CA LEU A 11 -2.74 -51.81 36.62
C LEU A 11 -2.95 -50.29 36.71
N ARG A 12 -3.12 -49.78 37.94
CA ARG A 12 -2.90 -48.37 38.25
C ARG A 12 -1.41 -48.08 38.15
N GLY A 13 -0.97 -47.68 36.96
CA GLY A 13 0.34 -47.06 36.78
C GLY A 13 0.33 -45.65 37.36
N LYS A 14 1.24 -45.37 38.30
CA LYS A 14 1.53 -44.02 38.81
C LYS A 14 1.84 -43.11 37.62
N GLN A 15 1.02 -42.09 37.40
CA GLN A 15 1.32 -41.06 36.39
C GLN A 15 2.46 -40.19 36.91
N HIS A 16 3.68 -40.51 36.48
CA HIS A 16 4.79 -39.57 36.56
C HIS A 16 4.51 -38.48 35.52
N VAL A 17 4.01 -37.33 35.97
CA VAL A 17 3.85 -36.13 35.14
C VAL A 17 5.25 -35.59 34.85
N THR A 18 5.97 -36.22 33.93
CA THR A 18 7.07 -35.55 33.24
C THR A 18 6.45 -34.37 32.52
N ARG A 19 6.90 -33.14 32.82
CA ARG A 19 6.71 -32.00 31.92
C ARG A 19 7.27 -32.42 30.56
N THR A 20 6.40 -32.86 29.66
CA THR A 20 6.75 -33.11 28.28
C THR A 20 7.04 -31.74 27.68
N VAL A 21 8.32 -31.41 27.54
CA VAL A 21 8.73 -30.30 26.67
C VAL A 21 8.26 -30.71 25.28
N GLN A 22 7.29 -29.99 24.74
CA GLN A 22 6.79 -30.22 23.39
C GLN A 22 7.92 -29.85 22.43
N LEU A 23 8.63 -30.86 21.93
CA LEU A 23 9.63 -30.69 20.89
C LEU A 23 8.88 -30.50 19.56
N CYS A 24 9.28 -29.48 18.79
CA CYS A 24 8.78 -29.29 17.44
C CYS A 24 9.31 -30.44 16.57
N LEU A 25 8.39 -31.26 16.03
CA LEU A 25 8.73 -32.32 15.10
C LEU A 25 8.66 -31.75 13.68
N ASP A 26 9.81 -31.44 13.09
CA ASP A 26 9.91 -31.02 11.68
C ASP A 26 9.81 -32.25 10.77
N LEU A 27 8.57 -32.66 10.49
CA LEU A 27 8.28 -33.83 9.65
C LEU A 27 8.13 -33.47 8.17
N GLY A 28 8.52 -32.27 7.74
CA GLY A 28 8.30 -31.81 6.36
C GLY A 28 6.82 -31.76 5.94
N GLN A 29 5.89 -32.01 6.86
CA GLN A 29 4.45 -31.96 6.64
C GLN A 29 3.96 -30.53 6.84
N ASN A 30 4.26 -29.70 5.84
CA ASN A 30 3.58 -28.45 5.47
C ASN A 30 2.79 -27.73 6.59
N LEU A 31 3.50 -27.02 7.45
CA LEU A 31 3.02 -25.72 7.96
C LEU A 31 3.85 -24.63 7.28
N GLY A 32 3.71 -24.55 5.96
CA GLY A 32 4.31 -23.46 5.19
C GLY A 32 3.88 -22.08 5.69
N PRO A 33 4.56 -21.02 5.23
CA PRO A 33 4.26 -19.65 5.60
C PRO A 33 2.76 -19.35 5.51
N SER A 34 2.16 -18.98 6.65
CA SER A 34 0.73 -18.68 6.77
C SER A 34 0.51 -17.18 6.75
N GLN A 35 -0.48 -16.72 5.98
CA GLN A 35 -0.84 -15.30 5.95
C GLN A 35 -1.90 -14.96 7.00
N CYS A 36 -1.70 -13.88 7.75
CA CYS A 36 -2.73 -13.33 8.62
C CYS A 36 -3.80 -12.61 7.79
N MET A 37 -5.06 -13.03 7.91
CA MET A 37 -6.18 -12.43 7.19
C MET A 37 -6.50 -10.99 7.62
N THR A 38 -6.05 -10.59 8.81
CA THR A 38 -6.31 -9.25 9.35
C THR A 38 -5.20 -8.27 8.98
N CYS A 39 -3.93 -8.64 9.18
CA CYS A 39 -2.79 -7.75 8.98
C CYS A 39 -2.00 -7.99 7.69
N GLY A 40 -2.25 -9.09 6.97
CA GLY A 40 -1.55 -9.44 5.73
C GLY A 40 -0.18 -10.08 5.91
N MET A 41 0.43 -10.01 7.10
CA MET A 41 1.76 -10.56 7.35
C MET A 41 1.80 -12.08 7.15
N VAL A 42 2.81 -12.53 6.43
CA VAL A 42 3.15 -13.94 6.25
C VAL A 42 4.11 -14.35 7.37
N TYR A 43 3.77 -15.41 8.11
CA TYR A 43 4.54 -15.89 9.26
C TYR A 43 4.42 -17.41 9.42
N SER A 44 5.38 -18.05 10.08
CA SER A 44 5.33 -19.50 10.33
C SER A 44 4.54 -19.81 11.61
N ARG A 45 3.40 -20.49 11.46
CA ARG A 45 2.59 -20.92 12.63
C ARG A 45 3.34 -22.00 13.40
N GLY A 46 3.40 -21.88 14.73
CA GLY A 46 4.16 -22.79 15.59
C GLY A 46 5.63 -22.41 15.77
N HIS A 47 6.14 -21.40 15.07
CA HIS A 47 7.44 -20.81 15.37
C HIS A 47 7.26 -19.65 16.36
N PRO A 48 7.77 -19.75 17.62
CA PRO A 48 7.46 -18.78 18.66
C PRO A 48 8.01 -17.39 18.36
N GLU A 49 9.12 -17.30 17.62
CA GLU A 49 9.71 -16.03 17.20
C GLU A 49 8.85 -15.34 16.14
N ASP A 50 8.44 -16.07 15.09
CA ASP A 50 7.55 -15.54 14.04
C ASP A 50 6.19 -15.13 14.63
N GLU A 51 5.64 -15.90 15.57
CA GLU A 51 4.37 -15.56 16.23
C GLU A 51 4.49 -14.33 17.14
N ARG A 52 5.67 -14.11 17.74
CA ARG A 52 5.97 -12.90 18.51
C ARG A 52 6.04 -11.70 17.57
N GLU A 53 6.77 -11.81 16.46
CA GLU A 53 6.88 -10.74 15.45
C GLU A 53 5.54 -10.43 14.80
N HIS A 54 4.77 -11.46 14.45
CA HIS A 54 3.41 -11.32 13.97
C HIS A 54 2.55 -10.56 14.98
N ARG A 55 2.61 -10.84 16.30
CA ARG A 55 1.85 -10.07 17.30
C ARG A 55 2.24 -8.60 17.33
N ILE A 56 3.54 -8.30 17.31
CA ILE A 56 4.05 -6.92 17.33
C ILE A 56 3.60 -6.18 16.07
N TYR A 57 3.77 -6.79 14.91
CA TYR A 57 3.32 -6.24 13.63
C TYR A 57 1.80 -6.11 13.56
N HIS A 58 1.06 -7.12 14.03
CA HIS A 58 -0.39 -7.08 14.07
C HIS A 58 -0.88 -5.93 14.94
N GLN A 59 -0.25 -5.72 16.08
CA GLN A 59 -0.57 -4.58 16.94
C GLN A 59 -0.20 -3.26 16.27
N SER A 60 0.98 -3.09 15.69
CA SER A 60 1.36 -1.81 15.05
C SER A 60 0.54 -1.49 13.79
N ASN A 61 0.25 -2.51 12.98
CA ASN A 61 -0.43 -2.36 11.69
C ASN A 61 -1.97 -2.33 11.84
N CYS A 62 -2.54 -3.11 12.76
CA CYS A 62 -4.00 -3.13 13.00
C CYS A 62 -4.45 -2.20 14.11
N SER A 63 -3.58 -1.75 15.02
CA SER A 63 -3.95 -0.81 16.07
C SER A 63 -3.83 0.63 15.57
N MET A 64 -5.00 1.22 15.30
CA MET A 64 -5.27 2.67 15.30
C MET A 64 -4.67 3.53 14.18
N SER A 65 -3.47 3.23 13.67
CA SER A 65 -2.78 4.03 12.64
C SER A 65 -3.66 4.22 11.40
N PHE A 66 -4.17 3.12 10.85
CA PHE A 66 -5.06 3.10 9.67
C PHE A 66 -6.55 3.21 10.00
N ARG A 67 -6.96 3.64 11.21
CA ARG A 67 -8.39 3.84 11.53
C ARG A 67 -8.79 5.30 11.41
N ILE A 68 -9.88 5.56 10.69
CA ILE A 68 -10.49 6.89 10.55
C ILE A 68 -11.91 6.81 11.11
N GLU A 69 -12.10 7.45 12.26
CA GLU A 69 -13.44 7.62 12.82
C GLU A 69 -14.27 8.55 11.95
N GLY A 70 -15.55 8.21 11.78
CA GLY A 70 -16.51 8.99 11.01
C GLY A 70 -16.67 10.37 11.62
N ARG A 71 -16.32 11.42 10.86
CA ARG A 71 -16.54 12.82 11.22
C ARG A 71 -17.72 13.42 10.45
N SER A 72 -18.32 14.47 11.00
CA SER A 72 -19.47 15.16 10.43
C SER A 72 -19.17 15.93 9.13
N HIS A 73 -17.91 16.33 8.90
CA HIS A 73 -17.48 17.07 7.71
C HIS A 73 -16.45 16.31 6.87
N GLU A 74 -16.68 15.02 6.64
CA GLU A 74 -15.88 14.26 5.66
C GLU A 74 -16.33 14.59 4.24
N ARG A 75 -15.38 14.95 3.38
CA ARG A 75 -15.63 15.11 1.93
C ARG A 75 -15.66 13.72 1.27
N ILE A 76 -16.81 13.06 1.38
CA ILE A 76 -17.05 11.75 0.77
C ILE A 76 -17.39 11.99 -0.72
N ILE A 77 -16.52 11.54 -1.62
CA ILE A 77 -16.79 11.61 -3.07
C ILE A 77 -17.65 10.43 -3.50
N PHE A 78 -17.49 9.30 -2.81
CA PHE A 78 -18.17 8.07 -3.16
C PHE A 78 -18.39 7.17 -1.94
N CYS A 79 -19.49 6.43 -1.95
CA CYS A 79 -19.81 5.44 -0.92
C CYS A 79 -20.45 4.20 -1.57
N ASN A 80 -19.91 3.03 -1.26
CA ASN A 80 -20.44 1.73 -1.66
C ASN A 80 -20.51 0.82 -0.42
N LYS A 81 -21.59 0.04 -0.33
CA LYS A 81 -21.81 -0.91 0.77
C LYS A 81 -20.73 -1.99 0.85
N GLU A 82 -20.15 -2.39 -0.27
CA GLU A 82 -19.13 -3.45 -0.36
C GLU A 82 -17.70 -2.91 -0.22
N LEU A 83 -17.39 -1.81 -0.93
CA LEU A 83 -16.02 -1.25 -0.95
C LEU A 83 -15.76 -0.26 0.19
N GLY A 84 -16.80 0.30 0.80
CA GLY A 84 -16.71 1.37 1.78
C GLY A 84 -16.86 2.76 1.14
N ARG A 85 -16.31 3.77 1.79
CA ARG A 85 -16.39 5.17 1.34
C ARG A 85 -15.03 5.72 0.94
N VAL A 86 -15.00 6.63 -0.02
CA VAL A 86 -13.80 7.33 -0.49
C VAL A 86 -13.87 8.78 -0.06
N ILE A 87 -12.83 9.22 0.66
CA ILE A 87 -12.69 10.56 1.22
C ILE A 87 -11.63 11.32 0.43
N HIS A 88 -11.97 12.50 -0.07
CA HIS A 88 -11.01 13.44 -0.66
C HIS A 88 -10.48 14.40 0.39
N VAL A 89 -9.20 14.27 0.71
CA VAL A 89 -8.49 15.17 1.63
C VAL A 89 -7.89 16.34 0.86
N LYS A 90 -8.21 17.56 1.28
CA LYS A 90 -7.61 18.80 0.78
C LYS A 90 -6.80 19.49 1.87
N GLN A 91 -5.82 20.30 1.49
CA GLN A 91 -5.02 21.09 2.44
C GLN A 91 -5.85 22.09 3.27
N THR A 92 -7.08 22.39 2.84
CA THR A 92 -8.04 23.25 3.56
C THR A 92 -8.80 22.54 4.68
N ASP A 93 -8.63 21.22 4.83
CA ASP A 93 -9.33 20.45 5.86
C ASP A 93 -8.71 20.70 7.26
N SER A 94 -9.40 20.30 8.32
CA SER A 94 -8.97 20.63 9.69
C SER A 94 -7.56 20.10 10.01
N ALA A 95 -6.77 20.87 10.77
CA ALA A 95 -5.40 20.50 11.15
C ALA A 95 -5.33 19.12 11.86
N ALA A 96 -6.34 18.79 12.66
CA ALA A 96 -6.46 17.49 13.32
C ALA A 96 -6.68 16.33 12.31
N PHE A 97 -7.39 16.59 11.21
CA PHE A 97 -7.53 15.61 10.13
C PHE A 97 -6.22 15.45 9.35
N LEU A 98 -5.61 16.56 8.95
CA LEU A 98 -4.35 16.54 8.20
C LEU A 98 -3.23 15.85 8.97
N THR A 99 -3.16 16.06 10.29
CA THR A 99 -2.23 15.33 11.17
C THR A 99 -2.47 13.83 11.14
N LYS A 100 -3.75 13.40 11.16
CA LYS A 100 -4.10 11.98 11.07
C LYS A 100 -3.71 11.39 9.72
N VAL A 101 -3.97 12.09 8.62
CA VAL A 101 -3.57 11.68 7.27
C VAL A 101 -2.05 11.61 7.15
N LYS A 102 -1.32 12.58 7.71
CA LYS A 102 0.16 12.55 7.78
C LYS A 102 0.67 11.32 8.52
N ASN A 103 0.05 10.93 9.63
CA ASN A 103 0.43 9.71 10.37
C ASN A 103 0.14 8.43 9.57
N ILE A 104 -0.96 8.38 8.81
CA ILE A 104 -1.26 7.27 7.90
C ILE A 104 -0.19 7.18 6.82
N CYS A 105 0.13 8.30 6.16
CA CYS A 105 1.16 8.35 5.13
C CYS A 105 2.55 7.99 5.66
N LYS A 106 2.91 8.41 6.88
CA LYS A 106 4.16 7.97 7.53
C LYS A 106 4.21 6.47 7.80
N SER A 107 3.09 5.91 8.27
CA SER A 107 2.98 4.46 8.48
C SER A 107 3.11 3.70 7.15
N LEU A 108 2.57 4.28 6.08
CA LEU A 108 2.66 3.75 4.73
C LEU A 108 4.07 3.86 4.13
N GLU A 109 4.76 4.98 4.34
CA GLU A 109 6.16 5.17 3.97
C GLU A 109 7.03 4.12 4.64
N SER A 110 6.86 3.90 5.95
CA SER A 110 7.57 2.84 6.68
C SER A 110 7.23 1.45 6.15
N ALA A 111 5.98 1.17 5.78
CA ALA A 111 5.57 -0.12 5.24
C ALA A 111 6.10 -0.38 3.82
N LEU A 112 6.30 0.67 3.02
CA LEU A 112 6.84 0.58 1.66
C LEU A 112 8.37 0.77 1.59
N GLY A 113 9.03 1.08 2.71
CA GLY A 113 10.46 1.36 2.76
C GLY A 113 10.85 2.72 2.18
N TYR A 114 9.92 3.68 2.15
CA TYR A 114 10.18 5.05 1.69
C TYR A 114 10.74 5.92 2.81
N SER A 115 11.48 6.96 2.42
CA SER A 115 11.90 8.02 3.33
C SER A 115 10.71 8.89 3.76
N ASP A 116 10.82 9.45 4.97
CA ASP A 116 9.77 10.30 5.54
C ASP A 116 9.47 11.52 4.64
N GLY A 117 8.21 11.70 4.27
CA GLY A 117 7.74 12.79 3.41
C GLY A 117 7.83 12.51 1.90
N TRP A 118 8.14 11.28 1.49
CA TRP A 118 8.05 10.86 0.09
C TRP A 118 6.61 10.95 -0.44
N VAL A 119 5.65 10.39 0.30
CA VAL A 119 4.24 10.30 -0.10
C VAL A 119 3.59 11.67 -0.02
N LEU A 120 3.80 12.40 1.08
CA LEU A 120 3.24 13.73 1.29
C LEU A 120 4.34 14.79 1.37
N SER A 121 4.71 15.38 0.24
CA SER A 121 5.76 16.41 0.20
C SER A 121 5.28 17.78 0.69
N ALA A 122 3.97 18.06 0.63
CA ALA A 122 3.42 19.41 0.81
C ALA A 122 3.19 19.85 2.27
N PHE A 123 3.42 18.97 3.27
CA PHE A 123 3.15 19.27 4.69
C PHE A 123 4.41 19.51 5.54
N ARG A 124 5.52 19.86 4.90
CA ARG A 124 6.77 20.25 5.56
C ARG A 124 7.01 21.73 5.33
N ALA A 125 7.20 22.48 6.42
CA ALA A 125 7.61 23.89 6.40
C ALA A 125 9.11 24.04 6.08
N ASP A 126 9.82 22.93 6.16
CA ASP A 126 11.23 22.68 5.98
C ASP A 126 11.49 22.18 4.55
N GLY A 127 11.94 23.09 3.68
CA GLY A 127 12.05 22.93 2.23
C GLY A 127 12.61 21.58 1.72
N HIS A 128 11.84 21.01 0.79
CA HIS A 128 12.32 20.56 -0.53
C HIS A 128 13.33 19.39 -0.64
N MET A 129 13.07 18.23 -0.01
CA MET A 129 13.72 16.97 -0.44
C MET A 129 12.86 16.10 -1.38
N HIS A 130 11.52 16.15 -1.27
CA HIS A 130 10.61 15.24 -1.98
C HIS A 130 9.53 15.94 -2.84
N ALA A 131 9.66 17.25 -3.05
CA ALA A 131 8.76 17.96 -3.95
C ALA A 131 9.15 17.67 -5.41
N ILE A 132 8.21 17.09 -6.17
CA ILE A 132 8.40 16.82 -7.60
C ILE A 132 8.34 18.15 -8.36
N LYS A 133 9.38 18.47 -9.12
CA LYS A 133 9.43 19.67 -9.95
C LYS A 133 8.27 19.66 -10.96
N GLY A 134 7.55 20.77 -11.07
CA GLY A 134 6.39 20.91 -11.95
C GLY A 134 5.05 20.47 -11.34
N SER A 135 5.07 19.85 -10.15
CA SER A 135 3.83 19.55 -9.41
C SER A 135 3.15 20.84 -8.97
N THR A 136 1.90 21.05 -9.37
CA THR A 136 1.12 22.25 -9.05
C THR A 136 0.18 22.06 -7.87
N SER A 137 -0.27 20.83 -7.65
CA SER A 137 -1.18 20.46 -6.56
C SER A 137 -0.89 19.04 -6.14
N GLN A 138 -1.22 18.70 -4.88
CA GLN A 138 -1.20 17.33 -4.39
C GLN A 138 -2.57 17.05 -3.76
N GLU A 139 -3.21 15.98 -4.22
CA GLU A 139 -4.52 15.54 -3.71
C GLU A 139 -4.41 14.11 -3.14
N VAL A 140 -5.17 13.85 -2.09
CA VAL A 140 -5.12 12.57 -1.36
C VAL A 140 -6.51 11.99 -1.27
N PHE A 141 -6.64 10.74 -1.68
CA PHE A 141 -7.87 9.96 -1.66
C PHE A 141 -7.68 8.78 -0.71
N LEU A 142 -8.59 8.65 0.25
CA LEU A 142 -8.57 7.58 1.25
C LEU A 142 -9.82 6.72 1.09
N MET A 143 -9.63 5.43 0.85
CA MET A 143 -10.72 4.46 0.88
C MET A 143 -10.83 3.86 2.27
N VAL A 144 -12.02 3.96 2.87
CA VAL A 144 -12.31 3.54 4.24
C VAL A 144 -13.46 2.53 4.23
N SER A 145 -13.20 1.33 4.73
CA SER A 145 -14.20 0.27 4.89
C SER A 145 -15.32 0.65 5.88
N ALA A 146 -16.42 -0.11 5.87
CA ALA A 146 -17.48 0.01 6.86
C ALA A 146 -16.99 -0.14 8.31
N LYS A 147 -15.89 -0.88 8.52
CA LYS A 147 -15.22 -1.07 9.82
C LYS A 147 -14.32 0.12 10.21
N LYS A 148 -14.38 1.24 9.51
CA LYS A 148 -13.59 2.46 9.76
C LYS A 148 -12.08 2.26 9.60
N VAL A 149 -11.66 1.24 8.84
CA VAL A 149 -10.26 0.96 8.51
C VAL A 149 -9.97 1.45 7.11
N VAL A 150 -8.85 2.15 6.93
CA VAL A 150 -8.32 2.58 5.63
C VAL A 150 -7.86 1.34 4.87
N THR A 151 -8.55 1.05 3.77
CA THR A 151 -8.27 -0.09 2.89
C THR A 151 -7.47 0.30 1.65
N GLY A 152 -7.41 1.59 1.33
CA GLY A 152 -6.61 2.10 0.22
C GLY A 152 -6.27 3.56 0.36
N VAL A 153 -5.13 3.93 -0.21
CA VAL A 153 -4.59 5.30 -0.25
C VAL A 153 -4.14 5.57 -1.67
N LEU A 154 -4.57 6.69 -2.23
CA LEU A 154 -4.10 7.21 -3.50
C LEU A 154 -3.64 8.65 -3.29
N VAL A 155 -2.41 8.95 -3.68
CA VAL A 155 -1.85 10.30 -3.70
C VAL A 155 -1.50 10.64 -5.13
N VAL A 156 -2.01 11.76 -5.59
CA VAL A 156 -1.83 12.24 -6.95
C VAL A 156 -1.27 13.65 -6.93
N ASP A 157 -0.45 13.93 -7.93
CA ASP A 157 0.06 15.26 -8.19
C ASP A 157 -0.55 15.78 -9.49
N GLY A 158 -0.91 17.06 -9.49
CA GLY A 158 -1.32 17.77 -10.69
C GLY A 158 -0.11 18.30 -11.44
N PHE A 159 -0.07 18.10 -12.75
CA PHE A 159 0.92 18.66 -13.67
C PHE A 159 0.23 19.42 -14.80
N ARG A 160 0.95 20.39 -15.37
CA ARG A 160 0.50 21.06 -16.60
C ARG A 160 0.74 20.11 -17.78
N ALA A 161 -0.17 20.05 -18.75
CA ALA A 161 0.05 19.24 -19.96
C ALA A 161 1.30 19.63 -20.74
N THR A 162 1.80 20.87 -20.60
CA THR A 162 3.07 21.29 -21.19
C THR A 162 4.27 20.51 -20.66
N ASP A 163 4.16 19.93 -19.46
CA ASP A 163 5.21 19.16 -18.81
C ASP A 163 5.10 17.66 -19.13
N ALA A 164 4.08 17.24 -19.88
CA ALA A 164 3.87 15.85 -20.25
C ALA A 164 4.90 15.41 -21.31
N VAL A 165 5.71 14.42 -20.97
CA VAL A 165 6.63 13.78 -21.91
C VAL A 165 5.91 12.62 -22.60
N SER A 166 5.89 12.60 -23.93
CA SER A 166 5.34 11.47 -24.68
C SER A 166 6.33 10.32 -24.72
N PHE A 167 5.90 9.14 -24.28
CA PHE A 167 6.72 7.92 -24.23
C PHE A 167 6.80 7.16 -25.57
N SER A 168 6.67 7.86 -26.70
CA SER A 168 6.58 7.22 -28.03
C SER A 168 7.86 6.54 -28.53
N HIS A 169 8.98 6.56 -27.77
CA HIS A 169 10.28 6.04 -28.21
C HIS A 169 11.08 5.25 -27.17
N PHE A 170 10.45 4.63 -26.16
CA PHE A 170 11.17 3.71 -25.25
C PHE A 170 11.22 2.28 -25.81
N HIS A 171 11.69 2.11 -27.06
CA HIS A 171 12.28 0.84 -27.49
C HIS A 171 13.77 0.92 -27.19
N GLY A 172 14.23 0.06 -26.30
CA GLY A 172 15.54 0.17 -25.67
C GLY A 172 16.70 0.25 -26.67
N GLN A 173 17.46 1.34 -26.59
CA GLN A 173 18.91 1.26 -26.67
C GLN A 173 19.50 2.10 -25.54
N SER A 174 20.08 1.39 -24.57
CA SER A 174 21.12 1.95 -23.72
C SER A 174 22.27 2.34 -24.65
N GLN A 175 22.44 3.64 -24.92
CA GLN A 175 23.68 4.15 -25.48
C GLN A 175 24.36 4.99 -24.42
N VAL A 176 25.43 4.38 -23.90
CA VAL A 176 26.49 5.01 -23.13
C VAL A 176 26.95 6.24 -23.91
N ALA A 177 26.81 7.42 -23.31
CA ALA A 177 27.26 8.67 -23.90
C ALA A 177 28.80 8.69 -23.99
N ALA A 178 29.34 8.28 -25.14
CA ALA A 178 30.69 8.64 -25.54
C ALA A 178 30.62 10.05 -26.19
N GLN A 179 31.29 11.01 -25.55
CA GLN A 179 31.61 12.30 -26.15
C GLN A 179 32.55 12.08 -27.33
N THR A 180 32.27 12.61 -28.53
CA THR A 180 33.08 13.65 -29.21
C THR A 180 32.61 13.95 -30.65
N THR A 181 32.60 15.27 -30.94
CA THR A 181 32.91 15.96 -32.21
C THR A 181 32.04 15.79 -33.47
N SER A 182 31.22 16.83 -33.72
CA SER A 182 31.10 17.64 -34.96
C SER A 182 31.36 16.99 -36.32
N THR A 183 30.37 17.02 -37.22
CA THR A 183 30.37 17.86 -38.45
C THR A 183 28.97 17.87 -39.10
N LEU A 184 28.76 18.88 -39.95
CA LEU A 184 27.52 19.41 -40.52
C LEU A 184 27.01 18.60 -41.75
N GLU A 185 25.80 18.99 -42.19
CA GLU A 185 25.15 18.78 -43.51
C GLU A 185 24.36 17.45 -43.66
N ASP A 186 23.15 17.37 -44.21
CA ASP A 186 22.10 18.33 -44.58
C ASP A 186 20.83 17.50 -44.93
N GLN A 187 19.68 18.17 -45.05
CA GLN A 187 18.46 17.77 -45.80
C GLN A 187 17.34 16.90 -45.16
N ASP A 188 16.29 17.65 -44.82
CA ASP A 188 14.93 17.62 -45.41
C ASP A 188 13.77 16.81 -44.78
N GLN A 189 12.83 17.63 -44.28
CA GLN A 189 11.38 17.55 -44.43
C GLN A 189 10.59 16.45 -43.71
N LEU A 190 9.99 16.84 -42.58
CA LEU A 190 8.53 16.88 -42.51
C LEU A 190 8.08 18.00 -41.55
N GLN A 191 7.41 19.00 -42.12
CA GLN A 191 6.69 20.02 -41.37
C GLN A 191 5.46 19.41 -40.70
N SER A 192 5.30 19.64 -39.40
CA SER A 192 3.97 19.71 -38.79
C SER A 192 3.93 20.91 -37.84
N SER A 193 3.81 22.09 -38.44
CA SER A 193 3.27 23.28 -37.80
C SER A 193 1.76 23.07 -37.59
N GLY A 194 1.36 23.02 -36.33
CA GLY A 194 -0.03 22.93 -35.91
C GLY A 194 -0.22 23.61 -34.56
N LEU A 195 0.05 24.92 -34.50
CA LEU A 195 -0.39 25.77 -33.40
C LEU A 195 -1.91 25.92 -33.45
N GLY A 196 -2.56 25.65 -32.32
CA GLY A 196 -3.80 26.31 -31.95
C GLY A 196 -5.09 25.49 -32.12
N GLN A 197 -5.40 24.67 -31.12
CA GLN A 197 -6.76 24.64 -30.60
C GLN A 197 -6.66 24.97 -29.11
N GLY A 198 -7.40 26.01 -28.69
CA GLY A 198 -7.28 26.63 -27.37
C GLY A 198 -7.23 25.60 -26.26
N ALA A 199 -6.04 25.42 -25.68
CA ALA A 199 -5.84 24.45 -24.63
C ALA A 199 -6.52 24.99 -23.37
N ALA A 200 -7.78 24.60 -23.15
CA ALA A 200 -8.26 24.44 -21.78
C ALA A 200 -7.13 23.73 -21.04
N ALA A 201 -6.54 24.37 -20.02
CA ALA A 201 -5.34 23.87 -19.37
C ALA A 201 -5.55 22.41 -19.02
N SER A 202 -5.02 21.50 -19.84
CA SER A 202 -5.23 20.08 -19.66
C SER A 202 -4.27 19.72 -18.55
N TRP A 203 -4.81 19.39 -17.40
CA TRP A 203 -4.00 18.92 -16.29
C TRP A 203 -3.75 17.44 -16.52
N THR A 204 -2.50 17.03 -16.36
CA THR A 204 -2.17 15.61 -16.33
C THR A 204 -2.04 15.21 -14.87
N LEU A 205 -2.74 14.15 -14.50
CA LEU A 205 -2.67 13.58 -13.16
C LEU A 205 -1.50 12.58 -13.10
N GLY A 206 -0.53 12.85 -12.25
CA GLY A 206 0.55 11.92 -11.95
C GLY A 206 0.25 11.15 -10.68
N VAL A 207 0.16 9.82 -10.76
CA VAL A 207 0.02 8.99 -9.56
C VAL A 207 1.36 8.92 -8.85
N ARG A 208 1.45 9.56 -7.67
CA ARG A 208 2.66 9.48 -6.84
C ARG A 208 2.73 8.15 -6.10
N THR A 209 1.64 7.81 -5.42
CA THR A 209 1.55 6.60 -4.63
C THR A 209 0.14 6.04 -4.71
N ILE A 210 0.04 4.75 -5.01
CA ILE A 210 -1.18 3.98 -4.84
C ILE A 210 -0.89 2.79 -3.94
N TRP A 211 -1.74 2.59 -2.94
CA TRP A 211 -1.63 1.48 -2.02
C TRP A 211 -3.01 0.94 -1.70
N VAL A 212 -3.09 -0.39 -1.64
CA VAL A 212 -4.27 -1.12 -1.18
C VAL A 212 -3.80 -2.12 -0.15
N HIS A 213 -4.48 -2.15 0.99
CA HIS A 213 -4.21 -3.08 2.07
C HIS A 213 -4.30 -4.52 1.57
N GLU A 214 -3.40 -5.38 2.01
CA GLU A 214 -3.18 -6.72 1.45
C GLU A 214 -4.43 -7.59 1.44
N ALA A 215 -5.16 -7.62 2.57
CA ALA A 215 -6.42 -8.35 2.70
C ALA A 215 -7.54 -7.87 1.74
N TYR A 216 -7.33 -6.74 1.07
CA TYR A 216 -8.30 -6.05 0.23
C TYR A 216 -7.81 -5.86 -1.21
N ARG A 217 -6.67 -6.47 -1.58
CA ARG A 217 -6.13 -6.46 -2.94
C ARG A 217 -6.95 -7.39 -3.85
N ARG A 218 -6.89 -7.15 -5.17
CA ARG A 218 -7.57 -7.95 -6.22
C ARG A 218 -9.10 -7.91 -6.20
N GLU A 219 -9.70 -7.02 -5.41
CA GLU A 219 -11.15 -6.73 -5.41
C GLU A 219 -11.49 -5.42 -6.16
N GLY A 220 -10.64 -4.99 -7.12
CA GLY A 220 -10.90 -3.78 -7.93
C GLY A 220 -10.72 -2.43 -7.21
N ARG A 221 -10.42 -2.41 -5.90
CA ARG A 221 -10.25 -1.16 -5.11
C ARG A 221 -9.24 -0.17 -5.68
N GLY A 222 -8.12 -0.66 -6.20
CA GLY A 222 -7.07 0.19 -6.79
C GLY A 222 -7.53 0.87 -8.08
N THR A 223 -8.14 0.08 -8.98
CA THR A 223 -8.76 0.60 -10.22
C THR A 223 -9.82 1.65 -9.87
N TYR A 224 -10.67 1.34 -8.90
CA TYR A 224 -11.72 2.23 -8.45
C TYR A 224 -11.20 3.56 -7.89
N LEU A 225 -10.10 3.54 -7.13
CA LEU A 225 -9.44 4.76 -6.66
C LEU A 225 -8.93 5.62 -7.81
N ILE A 226 -8.32 5.01 -8.82
CA ILE A 226 -7.80 5.73 -10.00
C ILE A 226 -8.94 6.31 -10.82
N ASP A 227 -10.00 5.53 -11.06
CA ASP A 227 -11.15 5.99 -11.85
C ASP A 227 -11.89 7.15 -11.19
N LEU A 228 -11.90 7.21 -9.85
CA LEU A 228 -12.46 8.35 -9.11
C LEU A 228 -11.59 9.61 -9.11
N ALA A 229 -10.28 9.47 -9.36
CA ALA A 229 -9.35 10.59 -9.37
C ALA A 229 -9.22 11.23 -10.77
N ARG A 230 -9.65 10.52 -11.82
CA ARG A 230 -9.74 11.04 -13.20
C ARG A 230 -10.85 12.05 -13.36
#